data_AF-A0A1F9CJW6-F1
#
_entry.id   AF-A0A1F9CJW6-F1
#
_cell.length_a   1.000
_cell.length_b   1.000
_cell.length_c   1.000
_cell.angle_alpha   90.00
_cell.angle_beta   90.00
_cell.angle_gamma   90.00
#
_symmetry.space_group_name_H-M   'P 1'
#
loop_
_entity.id
_entity.type
_entity.pdbx_description
1 polymer ?
#
loop_
_entity_poly.entity_id
_entity_poly.type
_entity_poly.pdbx_seq_one_letter_code
_entity_poly.pdbx_strand_id
1 'polypeptide(L)'
;MRLTFDQKVEHVIQEIVDSNFELYKRITDDRAFGEAIKNFLFDQYLRAHRNAEELIKRSESKTLEFKSTLRWNLKEDRQDDKGVTHAVLKTIAAFMNTEGGDLLIGVADDGAIVGIECDQLENDDKFMRHLAQVVRNALGDRAGTCIDPKTQVIQEKSVCLVTCQRSPEPVFLKWKGLERQPEGDFYVRSGAGSVRLSPEDASKYIVTRFPGAHSQKKKGV
;
A
#
# COMPACT_ATOMS: atom_id res chain seq x y z
N MET A 1 42.18 -28.15 -10.57
CA MET A 1 40.88 -27.54 -10.88
C MET A 1 39.79 -27.96 -9.89
N ARG A 2 39.59 -29.26 -9.63
CA ARG A 2 38.60 -29.75 -8.65
C ARG A 2 38.97 -29.44 -7.18
N LEU A 3 40.22 -29.68 -6.78
CA LEU A 3 40.72 -29.36 -5.43
C LEU A 3 40.57 -27.86 -5.06
N THR A 4 40.88 -26.97 -6.00
CA THR A 4 40.72 -25.51 -5.87
C THR A 4 39.26 -25.05 -5.86
N PHE A 5 38.36 -25.85 -6.43
CA PHE A 5 36.92 -25.61 -6.37
C PHE A 5 36.37 -26.06 -4.99
N ASP A 6 36.78 -27.23 -4.52
CA ASP A 6 36.36 -27.77 -3.22
C ASP A 6 36.77 -26.85 -2.07
N GLN A 7 38.00 -26.32 -2.07
CA GLN A 7 38.47 -25.32 -1.09
C GLN A 7 37.66 -24.02 -1.11
N LYS A 8 37.24 -23.56 -2.31
CA LYS A 8 36.39 -22.37 -2.42
C LYS A 8 34.99 -22.64 -1.87
N VAL A 9 34.45 -23.83 -2.11
CA VAL A 9 33.14 -24.23 -1.58
C VAL A 9 33.19 -24.31 -0.06
N GLU A 10 34.23 -24.93 0.52
CA GLU A 10 34.43 -24.97 1.98
C GLU A 10 34.52 -23.57 2.59
N HIS A 11 35.26 -22.66 1.96
CA HIS A 11 35.36 -21.28 2.42
C HIS A 11 34.01 -20.54 2.41
N VAL A 12 33.24 -20.67 1.32
CA VAL A 12 31.91 -20.04 1.23
C VAL A 12 30.94 -20.63 2.26
N ILE A 13 30.98 -21.95 2.48
CA ILE A 13 30.15 -22.60 3.51
C ILE A 13 30.52 -22.06 4.89
N GLN A 14 31.81 -21.92 5.20
CA GLN A 14 32.27 -21.37 6.47
C GLN A 14 31.80 -19.92 6.67
N GLU A 15 31.93 -19.08 5.64
CA GLU A 15 31.43 -17.69 5.69
C GLU A 15 29.92 -17.60 5.95
N ILE A 16 29.12 -18.50 5.35
CA ILE A 16 27.67 -18.56 5.59
C ILE A 16 27.38 -18.94 7.04
N VAL A 17 28.08 -19.94 7.57
CA VAL A 17 27.90 -20.39 8.97
C VAL A 17 28.26 -19.28 9.95
N ASP A 18 29.43 -18.65 9.76
CA ASP A 18 29.90 -17.58 10.65
C ASP A 18 28.97 -16.37 10.60
N SER A 19 28.51 -15.97 9.40
CA SER A 19 27.57 -14.87 9.24
C SER A 19 26.22 -15.15 9.91
N ASN A 20 25.70 -16.37 9.79
CA ASN A 20 24.44 -16.76 10.43
C ASN A 20 24.57 -16.82 11.95
N PHE A 21 25.72 -17.28 12.46
CA PHE A 21 25.99 -17.32 13.89
C PHE A 21 26.06 -15.91 14.49
N GLU A 22 26.79 -15.00 13.84
CA GLU A 22 26.85 -13.59 14.26
C GLU A 22 25.47 -12.92 14.23
N LEU A 23 24.67 -13.18 13.20
CA LEU A 23 23.30 -12.69 13.13
C LEU A 23 22.44 -13.24 14.29
N TYR A 24 22.50 -14.53 14.55
CA TYR A 24 21.76 -15.17 15.65
C TYR A 24 22.15 -14.55 16.99
N LYS A 25 23.45 -14.45 17.26
CA LYS A 25 23.98 -13.85 18.49
C LYS A 25 23.54 -12.40 18.65
N ARG A 26 23.56 -11.63 17.56
CA ARG A 26 23.08 -10.25 17.57
C ARG A 26 21.57 -10.16 17.86
N ILE A 27 20.76 -11.07 17.33
CA ILE A 27 19.30 -11.12 17.61
C ILE A 27 19.05 -11.49 19.08
N THR A 28 19.87 -12.35 19.69
CA THR A 28 19.68 -12.79 21.07
C THR A 28 20.24 -11.83 22.11
N ASP A 29 21.40 -11.24 21.85
CA ASP A 29 22.17 -10.47 22.84
C ASP A 29 21.79 -8.98 22.83
N ASP A 30 21.43 -8.42 21.66
CA ASP A 30 20.91 -7.06 21.52
C ASP A 30 19.38 -7.08 21.50
N ARG A 31 18.79 -6.74 22.65
CA ARG A 31 17.33 -6.72 22.82
C ARG A 31 16.63 -5.79 21.82
N ALA A 32 17.18 -4.61 21.54
CA ALA A 32 16.54 -3.64 20.66
C ALA A 32 16.57 -4.15 19.20
N PHE A 33 17.70 -4.69 18.75
CA PHE A 33 17.81 -5.31 17.44
C PHE A 33 16.93 -6.57 17.33
N GLY A 34 16.93 -7.43 18.35
CA GLY A 34 16.12 -8.64 18.40
C GLY A 34 14.62 -8.35 18.36
N GLU A 35 14.13 -7.36 19.12
CA GLU A 35 12.74 -6.90 19.05
C GLU A 35 12.41 -6.32 17.66
N ALA A 36 13.31 -5.53 17.06
CA ALA A 36 13.11 -4.99 15.72
C ALA A 36 12.98 -6.09 14.65
N ILE A 37 13.83 -7.13 14.69
CA ILE A 37 13.75 -8.27 13.77
C ILE A 37 12.48 -9.08 14.00
N LYS A 38 12.11 -9.36 15.25
CA LYS A 38 10.85 -10.07 15.56
C LYS A 38 9.64 -9.32 15.04
N ASN A 39 9.57 -8.01 15.27
CA ASN A 39 8.48 -7.17 14.76
C ASN A 39 8.46 -7.16 13.23
N PHE A 40 9.62 -7.04 12.58
CA PHE A 40 9.72 -7.12 11.13
C PHE A 40 9.19 -8.45 10.57
N LEU A 41 9.61 -9.58 11.16
CA LEU A 41 9.15 -10.91 10.75
C LEU A 41 7.66 -11.12 11.02
N PHE A 42 7.15 -10.62 12.15
CA PHE A 42 5.74 -10.68 12.49
C PHE A 42 4.88 -9.84 11.54
N ASP A 43 5.31 -8.63 11.22
CA ASP A 43 4.63 -7.77 10.23
C ASP A 43 4.63 -8.42 8.84
N GLN A 44 5.74 -9.04 8.45
CA GLN A 44 5.83 -9.79 7.19
C GLN A 44 4.87 -10.99 7.19
N TYR A 45 4.80 -11.73 8.30
CA TYR A 45 3.87 -12.85 8.46
C TYR A 45 2.41 -12.37 8.36
N LEU A 46 2.03 -11.30 9.07
CA LEU A 46 0.68 -10.73 9.02
C LEU A 46 0.30 -10.25 7.62
N ARG A 47 1.23 -9.63 6.87
CA ARG A 47 0.97 -9.20 5.49
C ARG A 47 0.83 -10.36 4.52
N ALA A 48 1.58 -11.44 4.73
CA ALA A 48 1.49 -12.64 3.92
C ALA A 48 0.19 -13.41 4.18
N HIS A 49 -0.29 -13.41 5.43
CA HIS A 49 -1.49 -14.14 5.86
C HIS A 49 -2.72 -13.24 6.01
N ARG A 50 -2.68 -12.03 5.43
CA ARG A 50 -3.78 -11.07 5.53
C ARG A 50 -4.97 -11.59 4.74
N ASN A 51 -6.04 -11.94 5.44
CA ASN A 51 -7.21 -12.58 4.86
C ASN A 51 -8.33 -11.56 4.63
N ALA A 52 -8.76 -11.41 3.39
CA ALA A 52 -9.83 -10.48 3.03
C ALA A 52 -11.17 -10.85 3.70
N GLU A 53 -11.49 -12.13 3.89
CA GLU A 53 -12.70 -12.60 4.55
C GLU A 53 -12.76 -12.19 6.03
N GLU A 54 -11.62 -12.20 6.73
CA GLU A 54 -11.53 -11.70 8.11
C GLU A 54 -11.69 -10.18 8.19
N LEU A 55 -11.19 -9.46 7.19
CA LEU A 55 -11.32 -8.01 7.11
C LEU A 55 -12.76 -7.59 6.80
N ILE A 56 -13.48 -8.31 5.94
CA ILE A 56 -14.89 -8.06 5.60
C ILE A 56 -15.80 -8.17 6.83
N LYS A 57 -15.46 -9.04 7.81
CA LYS A 57 -16.20 -9.17 9.08
C LYS A 57 -16.04 -7.94 9.98
N ARG A 58 -15.07 -7.08 9.71
CA ARG A 58 -14.86 -5.82 10.42
C ARG A 58 -15.60 -4.70 9.68
N SER A 59 -16.00 -3.66 10.41
CA SER A 59 -16.55 -2.46 9.79
C SER A 59 -15.42 -1.57 9.25
N GLU A 60 -15.77 -0.69 8.30
CA GLU A 60 -14.87 0.35 7.83
C GLU A 60 -14.32 1.18 9.00
N SER A 61 -13.06 1.60 8.88
CA SER A 61 -12.35 2.27 9.94
C SER A 61 -11.29 3.22 9.36
N LYS A 62 -10.49 3.82 10.24
CA LYS A 62 -9.40 4.69 9.81
C LYS A 62 -8.38 3.98 8.92
N THR A 63 -8.25 2.66 9.05
CA THR A 63 -7.26 1.82 8.36
C THR A 63 -7.90 0.70 7.53
N LEU A 64 -9.21 0.72 7.31
CA LEU A 64 -9.92 -0.28 6.49
C LEU A 64 -11.04 0.42 5.72
N GLU A 65 -11.09 0.22 4.41
CA GLU A 65 -12.11 0.78 3.52
C GLU A 65 -12.56 -0.27 2.50
N PHE A 66 -13.84 -0.28 2.16
CA PHE A 66 -14.43 -1.11 1.13
C PHE A 66 -14.77 -0.26 -0.11
N LYS A 67 -14.56 -0.86 -1.29
CA LYS A 67 -14.96 -0.28 -2.57
C LYS A 67 -15.54 -1.41 -3.43
N SER A 68 -16.73 -1.20 -3.98
CA SER A 68 -17.38 -2.23 -4.78
C SER A 68 -16.60 -2.59 -6.04
N THR A 69 -15.93 -1.60 -6.64
CA THR A 69 -15.26 -1.72 -7.96
C THR A 69 -14.07 -0.77 -8.03
N LEU A 70 -13.17 -1.00 -9.01
CA LEU A 70 -12.03 -0.13 -9.29
C LEU A 70 -12.38 1.03 -10.22
N ARG A 71 -13.15 0.76 -11.28
CA ARG A 71 -13.45 1.69 -12.39
C ARG A 71 -14.86 1.57 -12.95
N TRP A 72 -15.64 0.55 -12.57
CA TRP A 72 -17.00 0.39 -13.08
C TRP A 72 -18.05 1.02 -12.14
N ASN A 73 -18.91 1.88 -12.67
CA ASN A 73 -20.04 2.38 -11.90
C ASN A 73 -21.22 1.40 -12.03
N LEU A 74 -21.53 0.70 -10.93
CA LEU A 74 -22.59 -0.31 -10.89
C LEU A 74 -24.01 0.26 -11.11
N LYS A 75 -24.23 1.55 -10.83
CA LYS A 75 -25.56 2.19 -10.99
C LYS A 75 -25.82 2.61 -12.43
N GLU A 76 -24.79 3.09 -13.10
CA GLU A 76 -24.88 3.61 -14.48
C GLU A 76 -24.43 2.58 -15.52
N ASP A 77 -24.00 1.40 -15.07
CA ASP A 77 -23.47 0.29 -15.86
C ASP A 77 -22.48 0.72 -16.95
N ARG A 78 -21.47 1.50 -16.52
CA ARG A 78 -20.44 1.99 -17.42
C ARG A 78 -19.12 2.20 -16.68
N GLN A 79 -18.04 2.22 -17.45
CA GLN A 79 -16.75 2.67 -16.94
C GLN A 79 -16.83 4.14 -16.49
N ASP A 80 -16.30 4.41 -15.29
CA ASP A 80 -16.24 5.73 -14.67
C ASP A 80 -14.90 5.94 -13.97
N ASP A 81 -13.94 6.43 -14.75
CA ASP A 81 -12.63 6.78 -14.20
C ASP A 81 -12.65 8.07 -13.35
N LYS A 82 -13.67 8.92 -13.50
CA LYS A 82 -13.69 10.23 -12.83
C LYS A 82 -14.31 10.14 -11.44
N GLY A 83 -15.32 9.29 -11.26
CA GLY A 83 -15.91 9.02 -9.96
C GLY A 83 -15.23 7.86 -9.24
N VAL A 84 -15.39 6.65 -9.79
CA VAL A 84 -15.02 5.39 -9.13
C VAL A 84 -13.51 5.26 -8.96
N THR A 85 -12.73 5.36 -10.05
CA THR A 85 -11.26 5.23 -9.96
C THR A 85 -10.66 6.33 -9.09
N HIS A 86 -11.18 7.56 -9.19
CA HIS A 86 -10.74 8.65 -8.31
C HIS A 86 -11.01 8.35 -6.83
N ALA A 87 -12.15 7.74 -6.48
CA ALA A 87 -12.47 7.38 -5.09
C ALA A 87 -11.50 6.32 -4.53
N VAL A 88 -11.11 5.33 -5.34
CA VAL A 88 -10.07 4.36 -4.99
C VAL A 88 -8.72 5.05 -4.76
N LEU A 89 -8.27 5.87 -5.71
CA LEU A 89 -7.00 6.58 -5.63
C LEU A 89 -6.94 7.54 -4.43
N LYS A 90 -8.04 8.25 -4.17
CA LYS A 90 -8.21 9.12 -2.99
C LYS A 90 -8.02 8.35 -1.69
N THR A 91 -8.60 7.15 -1.60
CA THR A 91 -8.48 6.29 -0.42
C THR A 91 -7.03 5.85 -0.20
N ILE A 92 -6.37 5.39 -1.26
CA ILE A 92 -4.96 4.96 -1.23
C ILE A 92 -4.06 6.13 -0.76
N ALA A 93 -4.24 7.32 -1.34
CA ALA A 93 -3.50 8.52 -0.94
C ALA A 93 -3.73 8.87 0.54
N ALA A 94 -4.98 8.80 1.00
CA ALA A 94 -5.33 9.08 2.39
C ALA A 94 -4.69 8.10 3.37
N PHE A 95 -4.67 6.79 3.05
CA PHE A 95 -3.98 5.78 3.84
C PHE A 95 -2.48 6.07 3.92
N MET A 96 -1.82 6.28 2.78
CA MET A 96 -0.39 6.58 2.71
C MET A 96 0.00 7.80 3.54
N ASN A 97 -0.80 8.86 3.47
CA ASN A 97 -0.54 10.10 4.21
C ASN A 97 -0.79 9.98 5.71
N THR A 98 -1.59 9.00 6.15
CA THR A 98 -1.97 8.82 7.55
C THR A 98 -1.17 7.70 8.20
N GLU A 99 -1.77 6.54 8.45
CA GLU A 99 -1.19 5.42 9.20
C GLU A 99 -0.95 4.19 8.30
N GLY A 100 -1.24 4.28 7.01
CA GLY A 100 -1.46 3.12 6.15
C GLY A 100 -2.88 2.57 6.31
N GLY A 101 -3.14 1.41 5.73
CA GLY A 101 -4.43 0.75 5.82
C GLY A 101 -4.65 -0.30 4.75
N ASP A 102 -5.85 -0.89 4.78
CA ASP A 102 -6.33 -1.87 3.83
C ASP A 102 -7.48 -1.30 3.02
N LEU A 103 -7.38 -1.45 1.71
CA LEU A 103 -8.50 -1.24 0.81
C LEU A 103 -8.92 -2.59 0.23
N LEU A 104 -10.19 -2.96 0.42
CA LEU A 104 -10.79 -4.10 -0.27
C LEU A 104 -11.59 -3.59 -1.47
N ILE A 105 -11.25 -4.08 -2.66
CA ILE A 105 -11.96 -3.80 -3.91
C ILE A 105 -12.73 -5.06 -4.34
N GLY A 106 -13.99 -4.90 -4.72
CA GLY A 106 -14.92 -6.02 -4.94
C GLY A 106 -15.84 -6.28 -3.75
N VAL A 107 -15.91 -5.37 -2.79
CA VAL A 107 -16.75 -5.47 -1.58
C VAL A 107 -17.61 -4.21 -1.47
N ALA A 108 -18.93 -4.37 -1.32
CA ALA A 108 -19.83 -3.25 -1.13
C ALA A 108 -19.76 -2.70 0.30
N ASP A 109 -20.32 -1.49 0.50
CA ASP A 109 -20.30 -0.79 1.79
C ASP A 109 -21.01 -1.58 2.91
N ASP A 110 -21.93 -2.48 2.56
CA ASP A 110 -22.63 -3.39 3.49
C ASP A 110 -21.86 -4.70 3.75
N GLY A 111 -20.67 -4.87 3.17
CA GLY A 111 -19.84 -6.07 3.25
C GLY A 111 -20.19 -7.15 2.23
N ALA A 112 -21.17 -6.93 1.33
CA ALA A 112 -21.51 -7.90 0.30
C ALA A 112 -20.38 -8.08 -0.71
N ILE A 113 -20.10 -9.34 -1.09
CA ILE A 113 -19.07 -9.67 -2.07
C ILE A 113 -19.61 -9.39 -3.48
N VAL A 114 -19.12 -8.31 -4.09
CA VAL A 114 -19.47 -7.90 -5.45
C VAL A 114 -18.59 -8.62 -6.46
N GLY A 115 -17.28 -8.65 -6.20
CA GLY A 115 -16.25 -9.16 -7.11
C GLY A 115 -15.65 -8.07 -8.02
N ILE A 116 -14.39 -8.24 -8.43
CA ILE A 116 -13.68 -7.33 -9.35
C ILE A 116 -13.97 -7.61 -10.83
N GLU A 117 -14.72 -8.66 -11.14
CA GLU A 117 -15.08 -9.06 -12.51
C GLU A 117 -15.92 -7.98 -13.21
N CYS A 118 -16.70 -7.22 -12.43
CA CYS A 118 -17.45 -6.07 -12.92
C CYS A 118 -16.57 -4.98 -13.55
N ASP A 119 -15.28 -4.92 -13.21
CA ASP A 119 -14.35 -3.97 -13.81
C ASP A 119 -13.95 -4.31 -15.24
N GLN A 120 -14.42 -5.43 -15.80
CA GLN A 120 -14.19 -5.86 -17.19
C GLN A 120 -12.69 -5.89 -17.56
N LEU A 121 -11.86 -6.34 -16.64
CA LEU A 121 -10.45 -6.66 -16.90
C LEU A 121 -10.34 -8.16 -17.10
N GLU A 122 -9.56 -8.58 -18.10
CA GLU A 122 -9.59 -9.97 -18.59
C GLU A 122 -9.20 -11.01 -17.53
N ASN A 123 -8.37 -10.63 -16.56
CA ASN A 123 -7.94 -11.49 -15.46
C ASN A 123 -7.35 -10.66 -14.31
N ASP A 124 -7.14 -11.32 -13.17
CA ASP A 124 -6.54 -10.77 -11.95
C ASP A 124 -5.19 -10.08 -12.20
N ASP A 125 -4.32 -10.65 -13.03
CA ASP A 125 -3.01 -10.05 -13.34
C ASP A 125 -3.15 -8.71 -14.07
N LYS A 126 -4.07 -8.63 -15.05
CA LYS A 126 -4.38 -7.38 -15.74
C LYS A 126 -5.05 -6.37 -14.80
N PHE A 127 -5.89 -6.84 -13.86
CA PHE A 127 -6.45 -6.00 -12.81
C PHE A 127 -5.35 -5.38 -11.95
N MET A 128 -4.45 -6.19 -11.38
CA MET A 128 -3.36 -5.72 -10.53
C MET A 128 -2.42 -4.78 -11.27
N ARG A 129 -2.07 -5.09 -12.53
CA ARG A 129 -1.26 -4.20 -13.37
C ARG A 129 -1.95 -2.88 -13.65
N HIS A 130 -3.26 -2.90 -13.92
CA HIS A 130 -4.04 -1.69 -14.14
C HIS A 130 -4.10 -0.83 -12.87
N LEU A 131 -4.42 -1.44 -11.72
CA LEU A 131 -4.40 -0.79 -10.41
C LEU A 131 -3.05 -0.12 -10.15
N ALA A 132 -1.95 -0.86 -10.32
CA ALA A 132 -0.60 -0.33 -10.13
C ALA A 132 -0.30 0.83 -11.10
N GLN A 133 -0.77 0.76 -12.34
CA GLN A 133 -0.60 1.84 -13.32
C GLN A 133 -1.38 3.09 -12.95
N VAL A 134 -2.67 2.96 -12.56
CA VAL A 134 -3.47 4.13 -12.18
C VAL A 134 -2.92 4.78 -10.90
N VAL A 135 -2.43 3.98 -9.95
CA VAL A 135 -1.75 4.49 -8.75
C VAL A 135 -0.49 5.27 -9.10
N ARG A 136 0.40 4.72 -9.95
CA ARG A 136 1.60 5.44 -10.39
C ARG A 136 1.26 6.74 -11.13
N ASN A 137 0.30 6.69 -12.04
CA ASN A 137 -0.12 7.85 -12.82
C ASN A 137 -0.69 8.97 -11.93
N ALA A 138 -1.40 8.60 -10.86
CA ALA A 138 -2.14 9.55 -10.05
C ALA A 138 -1.37 10.07 -8.83
N LEU A 139 -0.53 9.20 -8.23
CA LEU A 139 0.14 9.42 -6.95
C LEU A 139 1.68 9.46 -7.09
N GLY A 140 2.21 9.09 -8.25
CA GLY A 140 3.65 9.01 -8.53
C GLY A 140 4.26 7.63 -8.31
N ASP A 141 5.44 7.40 -8.88
CA ASP A 141 6.11 6.08 -8.87
C ASP A 141 6.46 5.60 -7.46
N ARG A 142 6.88 6.52 -6.59
CA ARG A 142 7.26 6.21 -5.20
C ARG A 142 6.05 5.83 -4.34
N ALA A 143 4.87 6.37 -4.63
CA ALA A 143 3.63 5.91 -4.00
C ALA A 143 3.30 4.48 -4.44
N GLY A 144 3.57 4.14 -5.71
CA GLY A 144 3.39 2.80 -6.25
C GLY A 144 4.20 1.71 -5.53
N THR A 145 5.34 2.03 -4.92
CA THR A 145 6.12 1.08 -4.12
C THR A 145 5.57 0.87 -2.70
N CYS A 146 4.61 1.69 -2.28
CA CYS A 146 4.00 1.64 -0.96
C CYS A 146 2.69 0.83 -0.94
N ILE A 147 2.31 0.18 -2.04
CA ILE A 147 1.15 -0.73 -2.10
C ILE A 147 1.56 -2.17 -2.36
N ASP A 148 0.82 -3.11 -1.78
CA ASP A 148 0.93 -4.56 -2.02
C ASP A 148 -0.47 -5.11 -2.35
N PRO A 149 -0.90 -5.03 -3.63
CA PRO A 149 -2.17 -5.58 -4.07
C PRO A 149 -2.11 -7.10 -4.26
N LYS A 150 -3.11 -7.81 -3.74
CA LYS A 150 -3.28 -9.26 -3.90
C LYS A 150 -4.74 -9.58 -4.18
N THR A 151 -5.00 -10.55 -5.06
CA THR A 151 -6.36 -11.07 -5.26
C THR A 151 -6.58 -12.31 -4.39
N GLN A 152 -7.79 -12.43 -3.85
CA GLN A 152 -8.26 -13.57 -3.06
C GLN A 152 -9.66 -13.94 -3.53
N VAL A 153 -9.92 -15.23 -3.73
CA VAL A 153 -11.24 -15.72 -4.13
C VAL A 153 -12.08 -15.95 -2.87
N ILE A 154 -13.22 -15.26 -2.77
CA ILE A 154 -14.18 -15.35 -1.67
C ILE A 154 -15.57 -15.52 -2.29
N GLN A 155 -16.32 -16.54 -1.84
CA GLN A 155 -17.65 -16.84 -2.40
C GLN A 155 -17.66 -16.90 -3.94
N GLU A 156 -16.65 -17.59 -4.51
CA GLU A 156 -16.47 -17.76 -5.96
C GLU A 156 -16.21 -16.47 -6.76
N LYS A 157 -15.93 -15.36 -6.08
CA LYS A 157 -15.62 -14.06 -6.67
C LYS A 157 -14.23 -13.58 -6.27
N SER A 158 -13.53 -12.92 -7.18
CA SER A 158 -12.24 -12.31 -6.90
C SER A 158 -12.40 -10.99 -6.16
N VAL A 159 -11.75 -10.86 -5.01
CA VAL A 159 -11.63 -9.62 -4.22
C VAL A 159 -10.17 -9.19 -4.21
N CYS A 160 -9.89 -7.92 -4.48
CA CYS A 160 -8.54 -7.38 -4.42
C CYS A 160 -8.30 -6.68 -3.08
N LEU A 161 -7.39 -7.22 -2.27
CA LEU A 161 -6.87 -6.60 -1.06
C LEU A 161 -5.63 -5.77 -1.41
N VAL A 162 -5.71 -4.47 -1.20
CA VAL A 162 -4.61 -3.52 -1.39
C VAL A 162 -4.10 -3.08 -0.02
N THR A 163 -3.00 -3.68 0.43
CA THR A 163 -2.31 -3.22 1.63
C THR A 163 -1.50 -1.96 1.30
N CYS A 164 -1.86 -0.84 1.92
CA CYS A 164 -1.19 0.45 1.77
C CYS A 164 -0.27 0.70 2.97
N GLN A 165 1.02 0.84 2.71
CA GLN A 165 1.99 1.25 3.72
C GLN A 165 1.93 2.76 3.93
N ARG A 166 2.29 3.16 5.15
CA ARG A 166 2.54 4.56 5.47
C ARG A 166 3.66 5.10 4.58
N SER A 167 3.39 6.16 3.83
CA SER A 167 4.41 6.76 2.97
C SER A 167 5.45 7.53 3.80
N PRO A 168 6.75 7.47 3.42
CA PRO A 168 7.80 8.29 4.03
C PRO A 168 7.73 9.77 3.59
N GLU A 169 6.97 10.09 2.55
CA GLU A 169 6.83 11.42 1.95
C GLU A 169 5.36 11.77 1.66
N PRO A 170 4.99 13.05 1.56
CA PRO A 170 3.61 13.43 1.29
C PRO A 170 3.18 13.00 -0.12
N VAL A 171 2.00 12.39 -0.21
CA VAL A 171 1.41 11.89 -1.45
C VAL A 171 0.26 12.80 -1.87
N PHE A 172 0.35 13.36 -3.08
CA PHE A 172 -0.67 14.23 -3.66
C PHE A 172 -1.37 13.49 -4.80
N LEU A 173 -2.70 13.62 -4.86
CA LEU A 173 -3.52 13.01 -5.90
C LEU A 173 -3.74 13.98 -7.06
N LYS A 174 -3.31 13.59 -8.26
CA LYS A 174 -3.64 14.26 -9.53
C LYS A 174 -4.34 13.26 -10.44
N TRP A 175 -5.53 13.58 -10.92
CA TRP A 175 -6.24 12.61 -11.75
C TRP A 175 -7.21 13.27 -12.71
N LYS A 176 -6.91 13.18 -14.01
CA LYS A 176 -7.78 13.63 -15.11
C LYS A 176 -8.34 15.06 -14.91
N GLY A 177 -7.59 15.97 -14.29
CA GLY A 177 -7.99 17.36 -14.06
C GLY A 177 -9.05 17.54 -12.98
N LEU A 178 -9.24 16.56 -12.09
CA LEU A 178 -10.17 16.66 -10.96
C LEU A 178 -9.55 17.34 -9.75
N GLU A 179 -8.22 17.45 -9.73
CA GLU A 179 -7.49 18.12 -8.67
C GLU A 179 -7.88 19.61 -8.56
N ARG A 180 -8.06 20.09 -7.32
CA ARG A 180 -8.36 21.52 -7.09
C ARG A 180 -7.11 22.40 -7.05
N GLN A 181 -5.92 21.81 -7.06
CA GLN A 181 -4.64 22.50 -6.99
C GLN A 181 -3.72 21.95 -8.09
N PRO A 182 -2.88 22.79 -8.73
CA PRO A 182 -1.92 22.33 -9.74
C PRO A 182 -0.95 21.24 -9.23
N GLU A 183 -0.62 21.28 -7.94
CA GLU A 183 0.26 20.34 -7.26
C GLU A 183 -0.44 19.03 -6.86
N GLY A 184 -1.77 18.95 -7.04
CA GLY A 184 -2.60 17.83 -6.64
C GLY A 184 -3.28 18.05 -5.29
N ASP A 185 -4.31 17.26 -5.01
CA ASP A 185 -5.05 17.34 -3.76
C ASP A 185 -4.42 16.45 -2.68
N PHE A 186 -4.32 16.97 -1.46
CA PHE A 186 -3.78 16.26 -0.31
C PHE A 186 -4.91 15.69 0.55
N TYR A 187 -4.97 14.35 0.65
CA TYR A 187 -6.00 13.65 1.40
C TYR A 187 -5.42 12.94 2.62
N VAL A 188 -6.18 12.91 3.71
CA VAL A 188 -5.88 12.20 4.96
C VAL A 188 -7.11 11.46 5.47
N ARG A 189 -6.92 10.44 6.29
CA ARG A 189 -8.01 9.72 6.96
C ARG A 189 -8.47 10.48 8.20
N SER A 190 -9.78 10.67 8.33
CA SER A 190 -10.46 11.20 9.52
C SER A 190 -11.62 10.27 9.86
N GLY A 191 -11.45 9.45 10.89
CA GLY A 191 -12.32 8.29 11.11
C GLY A 191 -12.30 7.36 9.89
N ALA A 192 -13.45 6.79 9.52
CA ALA A 192 -13.62 6.01 8.30
C ALA A 192 -13.70 6.87 7.01
N GLY A 193 -13.62 8.21 7.12
CA GLY A 193 -13.69 9.10 5.97
C GLY A 193 -12.31 9.52 5.45
N SER A 194 -12.25 9.86 4.16
CA SER A 194 -11.09 10.53 3.57
C SER A 194 -11.40 12.01 3.31
N VAL A 195 -10.66 12.89 4.00
CA VAL A 195 -10.84 14.35 3.98
C VAL A 195 -9.71 15.00 3.19
N ARG A 196 -10.08 15.96 2.35
CA ARG A 196 -9.13 16.81 1.63
C ARG A 196 -8.74 17.98 2.53
N LEU A 197 -7.44 18.16 2.77
CA LEU A 197 -6.96 19.31 3.52
C LEU A 197 -6.84 20.53 2.61
N SER A 198 -7.03 21.72 3.19
CA SER A 198 -6.67 22.98 2.53
C SER A 198 -5.14 23.03 2.33
N PRO A 199 -4.60 23.84 1.40
CA PRO A 199 -3.15 23.98 1.25
C PRO A 199 -2.44 24.41 2.54
N GLU A 200 -3.08 25.25 3.35
CA GLU A 200 -2.54 25.70 4.64
C GLU A 200 -2.49 24.56 5.67
N ASP A 201 -3.60 23.83 5.83
CA ASP A 201 -3.67 22.70 6.77
C ASP A 201 -2.77 21.54 6.32
N ALA A 202 -2.70 21.28 5.01
CA ALA A 202 -1.81 20.30 4.42
C ALA A 202 -0.34 20.65 4.75
N SER A 203 0.07 21.91 4.60
CA SER A 203 1.42 22.35 4.96
C SER A 203 1.74 22.07 6.43
N LYS A 204 0.85 22.48 7.36
CA LYS A 204 1.00 22.24 8.81
C LYS A 204 1.05 20.74 9.15
N TYR A 205 0.16 19.97 8.53
CA TYR A 205 0.11 18.53 8.68
C TYR A 205 1.42 17.90 8.21
N ILE A 206 1.92 18.29 7.03
CA ILE A 206 3.12 17.73 6.43
C ILE A 206 4.35 17.97 7.30
N VAL A 207 4.50 19.18 7.86
CA VAL A 207 5.61 19.52 8.78
C VAL A 207 5.68 18.55 9.95
N THR A 208 4.51 18.29 10.56
CA THR A 208 4.41 17.44 11.76
C THR A 208 4.57 15.97 11.41
N ARG A 209 4.02 15.55 10.27
CA ARG A 209 3.85 14.15 9.88
C ARG A 209 5.04 13.59 9.07
N PHE A 210 5.78 14.44 8.36
CA PHE A 210 6.89 14.08 7.48
C PHE A 210 8.12 14.96 7.75
N PRO A 211 8.79 14.81 8.92
CA PRO A 211 9.88 15.69 9.35
C PRO A 211 11.08 15.73 8.38
N GLY A 212 11.26 14.73 7.50
CA GLY A 212 12.31 14.71 6.48
C GLY A 212 12.02 15.51 5.19
N ALA A 213 10.77 15.93 4.95
CA ALA A 213 10.37 16.55 3.68
C ALA A 213 10.90 17.99 3.50
N HIS A 214 11.32 18.67 4.58
CA HIS A 214 11.81 20.06 4.51
C HIS A 214 13.29 20.21 4.12
N SER A 215 14.09 19.14 4.15
CA SER A 215 15.53 19.23 3.83
C SER A 215 15.84 19.42 2.35
N GLN A 216 14.85 19.26 1.44
CA GLN A 216 15.08 19.41 0.00
C GLN A 216 14.90 20.84 -0.55
N LYS A 217 14.22 21.75 0.16
CA LYS A 217 14.02 23.14 -0.33
C LYS A 217 15.17 24.11 0.00
N LYS A 218 16.13 23.72 0.85
CA LYS A 218 17.26 24.61 1.27
C LYS A 218 18.56 24.46 0.46
N LYS A 219 18.60 23.59 -0.56
CA LYS A 219 19.81 23.37 -1.40
C LYS A 219 19.67 23.87 -2.84
N GLY A 220 18.80 24.85 -3.06
CA GLY A 220 18.61 25.50 -4.36
C GLY A 220 18.65 27.01 -4.23
N VAL A 221 19.81 27.55 -3.84
CA VAL A 221 20.25 28.93 -4.09
C VAL A 221 21.73 28.85 -4.43
#